data_AF-A0A2V8FRT5-F1
#
_entry.id   AF-A0A2V8FRT5-F1
#
_cell.length_a   1.000
_cell.length_b   1.000
_cell.length_c   1.000
_cell.angle_alpha   90.00
_cell.angle_beta   90.00
_cell.angle_gamma   90.00
#
_symmetry.space_group_name_H-M   'P 1'
#
loop_
_entity.id
_entity.type
_entity.pdbx_description
1 polymer ?
#
loop_
_entity_poly.entity_id
_entity_poly.type
_entity_poly.pdbx_seq_one_letter_code
_entity_poly.pdbx_strand_id
1 'polypeptide(L)' 'MSTITVGKENSTSIDLYYEDHGSGSPAVLIHGWPLSGASWEKQTAAL' A
#
# COMPACT_ATOMS: atom_id res chain seq x y z
N MET A 1 8.02 -8.74 0.01
CA MET A 1 7.58 -7.43 0.51
C MET A 1 7.92 -6.42 -0.56
N SER A 2 6.90 -5.83 -1.19
CA SER A 2 7.07 -4.87 -2.28
C SER A 2 7.09 -3.46 -1.71
N THR A 3 8.02 -2.64 -2.17
CA THR A 3 8.13 -1.24 -1.76
C THR A 3 8.33 -0.34 -2.97
N ILE A 4 7.94 0.92 -2.83
CA ILE A 4 8.21 1.97 -3.82
C ILE A 4 8.86 3.16 -3.13
N THR A 5 9.99 3.63 -3.67
CA THR A 5 10.68 4.82 -3.18
C THR A 5 9.91 6.07 -3.59
N VAL A 6 9.48 6.85 -2.61
CA VAL A 6 8.70 8.10 -2.82
C VAL A 6 9.51 9.36 -2.54
N GLY A 7 10.70 9.22 -1.99
CA GLY A 7 11.56 10.34 -1.67
C GLY A 7 12.84 9.92 -0.98
N LYS A 8 13.55 10.91 -0.46
CA LYS A 8 14.78 10.72 0.30
C LYS A 8 14.77 11.69 1.46
N GLU A 9 15.12 11.20 2.64
CA GLU A 9 15.41 12.03 3.81
C GLU A 9 16.89 11.86 4.16
N ASN A 10 17.64 12.96 4.13
CA ASN A 10 19.09 12.97 4.33
C ASN A 10 19.82 12.00 3.37
N SER A 11 20.39 10.93 3.90
CA SER A 11 21.09 9.88 3.16
C SER A 11 20.22 8.65 2.86
N THR A 12 18.99 8.59 3.36
CA THR A 12 18.16 7.38 3.38
C THR A 12 16.93 7.53 2.50
N SER A 13 16.56 6.47 1.76
CA SER A 13 15.33 6.44 0.97
C SER A 13 14.09 6.37 1.86
N ILE A 14 13.02 7.05 1.45
CA ILE A 14 11.68 6.89 2.03
C ILE A 14 10.92 5.92 1.13
N ASP A 15 10.64 4.74 1.65
CA ASP A 15 9.98 3.66 0.92
C ASP A 15 8.59 3.40 1.51
N LEU A 16 7.57 3.36 0.65
CA LEU A 16 6.22 2.93 1.03
C LEU A 16 6.02 1.46 0.70
N TYR A 17 5.56 0.69 1.69
CA TYR A 17 5.09 -0.67 1.47
C TYR A 17 3.75 -0.64 0.73
N TYR A 18 3.58 -1.56 -0.21
CA TYR A 18 2.31 -1.79 -0.89
C TYR A 18 2.12 -3.28 -1.21
N GLU A 19 0.88 -3.63 -1.49
CA GLU A 19 0.50 -4.94 -2.02
C GLU A 19 -0.29 -4.74 -3.31
N ASP A 20 -0.14 -5.67 -4.24
CA ASP A 20 -0.84 -5.70 -5.51
C ASP A 20 -1.45 -7.09 -5.69
N HIS A 21 -2.76 -7.14 -5.86
CA HIS A 21 -3.56 -8.36 -5.82
C HIS A 21 -4.47 -8.44 -7.04
N GLY A 22 -4.65 -9.66 -7.55
CA GLY A 22 -5.61 -9.94 -8.62
C GLY A 22 -5.19 -9.40 -9.99
N SER A 23 -6.18 -9.20 -10.86
CA SER A 23 -6.01 -8.71 -12.23
C SER A 23 -7.32 -8.10 -12.71
N GLY A 24 -7.28 -6.91 -13.32
CA GLY A 24 -8.49 -6.22 -13.78
C GLY A 24 -8.33 -4.70 -13.74
N SER A 25 -9.45 -3.99 -13.68
CA SER A 25 -9.44 -2.53 -13.45
C SER A 25 -8.89 -2.24 -12.05
N PRO A 26 -7.85 -1.39 -11.92
CA PRO A 26 -7.20 -1.16 -10.63
C PRO A 26 -8.10 -0.35 -9.68
N ALA A 27 -8.21 -0.81 -8.44
CA ALA A 27 -8.79 -0.07 -7.32
C ALA A 27 -7.72 0.17 -6.26
N VAL A 28 -7.44 1.44 -5.94
CA VAL A 28 -6.41 1.82 -4.95
C VAL A 28 -7.05 2.09 -3.60
N LEU A 29 -6.68 1.32 -2.59
CA LEU A 29 -7.21 1.44 -1.23
C LEU A 29 -6.21 2.20 -0.33
N ILE A 30 -6.63 3.32 0.24
CA ILE A 30 -5.81 4.19 1.10
C ILE A 30 -6.35 4.12 2.52
N HIS A 31 -5.54 3.69 3.49
CA HIS A 31 -5.97 3.51 4.87
C HIS A 31 -6.07 4.83 5.64
N GLY A 32 -6.81 4.81 6.75
CA GLY A 32 -6.87 5.89 7.73
C GLY A 32 -5.90 5.69 8.90
N TRP A 33 -5.88 6.65 9.83
CA TRP A 33 -5.11 6.59 11.07
C TRP A 33 -5.83 5.73 12.14
N PRO A 34 -5.11 5.00 13.02
CA PRO A 34 -3.65 4.75 13.04
C PRO A 34 -3.28 3.45 12.32
N LEU A 35 -4.09 3.01 11.35
CA LEU A 35 -3.98 1.68 10.75
C LEU A 35 -2.96 1.67 9.60
N SER A 36 -2.86 0.52 8.92
CA SER A 36 -2.09 0.31 7.69
C SER A 36 -2.99 -0.24 6.58
N GLY A 37 -2.41 -0.55 5.41
CA GLY A 37 -3.11 -1.20 4.30
C GLY A 37 -3.85 -2.49 4.69
N ALA A 38 -3.38 -3.20 5.73
CA ALA A 38 -4.03 -4.40 6.25
C ALA A 38 -5.46 -4.17 6.78
N SER A 39 -5.83 -2.93 7.10
CA SER A 39 -7.20 -2.58 7.50
C SER A 39 -8.27 -2.87 6.42
N TRP A 40 -7.84 -3.03 5.17
CA TRP A 40 -8.70 -3.33 4.03
C TRP A 40 -8.94 -4.82 3.80
N GLU A 41 -8.54 -5.73 4.70
CA GLU A 41 -8.62 -7.19 4.49
C GLU A 41 -9.98 -7.67 3.93
N LYS A 42 -11.09 -7.10 4.43
CA LYS A 42 -12.45 -7.49 4.04
C LYS A 42 -12.81 -7.00 2.64
N GLN A 43 -12.33 -5.82 2.26
CA GLN A 43 -12.54 -5.23 0.95
C GLN A 43 -11.65 -5.92 -0.09
N THR A 44 -10.38 -6.17 0.25
CA THR A 44 -9.46 -6.91 -0.62
C THR A 44 -9.98 -8.31 -0.93
N ALA A 45 -10.64 -8.99 0.02
CA ALA A 45 -11.23 -10.31 -0.23
C ALA A 45 -12.48 -10.28 -1.12
N ALA A 46 -13.14 -9.13 -1.27
CA ALA A 46 -14.40 -8.99 -1.99
C ALA A 46 -14.25 -8.36 -3.38
N LEU A 47 -13.14 -7.67 -3.63
CA LEU A 47 -12.78 -7.04 -4.91
C LEU A 47 -12.01 -8.03 -5.80
#